data_AF-A0A967SWM9-F1
#
_entry.id   AF-A0A967SWM9-F1
#
_cell.length_a   1.000
_cell.length_b   1.000
_cell.length_c   1.000
_cell.angle_alpha   90.00
_cell.angle_beta   90.00
_cell.angle_gamma   90.00
#
_symmetry.space_group_name_H-M   'P 1'
#
loop_
_entity.id
_entity.type
_entity.pdbx_description
1 polymer ?
#
loop_
_entity_poly.entity_id
_entity_poly.type
_entity_poly.pdbx_seq_one_letter_code
_entity_poly.pdbx_strand_id
1 'polypeptide(L)'
;MKRVTMVFVIFCALLLTFGCMQRSRVADLTIMASKNISTLEGAKEMGVFEGEDCRSAWSGQMPNQEEALDIAVEKGGGNAMIDAVIYFKPAICIFDETCWEVKGTVIKTRDMFGELDDSNYIKDVMISPNGKKYIALKKRSTVDLDYNARHYDLIIMVK
;
A
#
# COMPACT_ATOMS: atom_id res chain seq x y z
N MET A 1 -24.32 30.00 -48.28
CA MET A 1 -24.30 30.37 -46.85
C MET A 1 -24.83 29.27 -45.93
N LYS A 2 -26.07 28.75 -46.10
CA LYS A 2 -26.65 27.70 -45.22
C LYS A 2 -25.83 26.40 -45.06
N ARG A 3 -25.09 25.97 -46.08
CA ARG A 3 -24.23 24.77 -46.01
C ARG A 3 -22.96 24.98 -45.18
N VAL A 4 -22.41 26.19 -45.17
CA VAL A 4 -21.19 26.51 -44.40
C VAL A 4 -21.51 26.62 -42.91
N THR A 5 -22.66 27.21 -42.56
CA THR A 5 -23.15 27.25 -41.17
C THR A 5 -23.43 25.86 -40.61
N MET A 6 -23.99 24.96 -41.41
CA MET A 6 -24.27 23.59 -40.98
C MET A 6 -22.99 22.77 -40.74
N VAL A 7 -21.97 22.92 -41.58
CA VAL A 7 -20.66 22.26 -41.40
C VAL A 7 -19.95 22.78 -40.14
N PHE A 8 -20.05 24.09 -39.86
CA PHE A 8 -19.45 24.68 -38.67
C PHE A 8 -20.11 24.19 -37.37
N VAL A 9 -21.44 24.06 -37.36
CA VAL A 9 -22.18 23.51 -36.21
C VAL A 9 -21.86 22.04 -35.97
N ILE A 10 -21.75 21.24 -37.05
CA ILE A 10 -21.38 19.82 -36.95
C ILE A 10 -19.93 19.67 -36.46
N PHE A 11 -19.01 20.53 -36.91
CA PHE A 11 -17.62 20.54 -36.43
C PHE A 11 -17.51 20.92 -34.95
N CYS A 12 -18.24 21.94 -34.50
CA CYS A 12 -18.32 22.30 -33.08
C CYS A 12 -18.96 21.20 -32.23
N ALA A 13 -20.00 20.51 -32.74
CA ALA A 13 -20.62 19.40 -32.04
C ALA A 13 -19.69 18.18 -31.94
N LEU A 14 -18.91 17.88 -33.00
CA LEU A 14 -17.90 16.82 -32.98
C LEU A 14 -16.77 17.13 -31.98
N LEU A 15 -16.29 18.37 -31.93
CA LEU A 15 -15.25 18.78 -30.96
C LEU A 15 -15.68 18.63 -29.51
N LEU A 16 -16.97 18.79 -29.19
CA LEU A 16 -17.51 18.61 -27.84
C LEU A 16 -17.63 17.12 -27.43
N THR A 17 -17.60 16.19 -28.38
CA THR A 17 -17.72 14.74 -28.07
C THR A 17 -16.39 14.05 -27.74
N PHE A 18 -15.23 14.67 -28.03
CA PHE A 18 -13.91 14.09 -27.76
C PHE A 18 -13.34 14.43 -26.36
N GLY A 19 -14.10 15.11 -25.50
CA GLY A 19 -13.56 15.77 -24.30
C GLY A 19 -13.75 15.07 -22.95
N CYS A 20 -14.53 13.99 -22.85
CA CYS A 20 -14.69 13.29 -21.57
C CYS A 20 -13.49 12.36 -21.33
N MET A 21 -12.34 12.93 -20.97
CA MET A 21 -11.14 12.16 -20.62
C MET A 21 -11.45 11.20 -19.47
N GLN A 22 -11.20 9.94 -19.76
CA GLN A 22 -11.51 8.80 -18.90
C GLN A 22 -10.44 8.71 -17.80
N ARG A 23 -10.87 8.28 -16.60
CA ARG A 23 -9.99 7.85 -15.51
C ARG A 23 -8.89 6.96 -16.08
N SER A 24 -7.67 7.48 -16.11
CA SER A 24 -6.56 6.83 -16.80
C SER A 24 -5.76 6.02 -15.80
N ARG A 25 -5.68 4.71 -16.02
CA ARG A 25 -4.82 3.81 -15.24
C ARG A 25 -3.37 4.13 -15.59
N VAL A 26 -2.60 4.62 -14.63
CA VAL A 26 -1.23 5.11 -14.85
C VAL A 26 -0.21 4.02 -14.57
N ALA A 27 -0.38 3.29 -13.47
CA ALA A 27 0.59 2.29 -13.03
C ALA A 27 -0.07 1.16 -12.26
N ASP A 28 0.54 -0.02 -12.38
CA ASP A 28 0.25 -1.20 -11.59
C ASP A 28 1.52 -1.57 -10.83
N LEU A 29 1.42 -1.60 -9.51
CA LEU A 29 2.53 -1.85 -8.61
C LEU A 29 2.20 -3.07 -7.77
N THR A 30 3.12 -4.04 -7.73
CA THR A 30 2.97 -5.22 -6.87
C THR A 30 2.99 -4.83 -5.39
N ILE A 31 3.77 -3.82 -5.04
CA ILE A 31 3.83 -3.27 -3.69
C ILE A 31 4.07 -1.76 -3.72
N MET A 32 3.38 -1.05 -2.84
CA MET A 32 3.53 0.39 -2.64
C MET A 32 3.41 0.72 -1.14
N ALA A 33 4.27 1.59 -0.65
CA ALA A 33 4.23 2.10 0.72
C ALA A 33 4.75 3.55 0.72
N SER A 34 4.11 4.42 1.51
CA SER A 34 4.58 5.79 1.74
C SER A 34 5.73 5.84 2.77
N LYS A 35 5.77 4.84 3.65
CA LYS A 35 6.75 4.73 4.74
C LYS A 35 7.63 3.50 4.55
N ASN A 36 8.85 3.57 5.09
CA ASN A 36 9.77 2.43 5.06
C ASN A 36 9.18 1.23 5.81
N ILE A 37 9.20 0.08 5.14
CA ILE A 37 8.81 -1.22 5.70
C ILE A 37 10.05 -2.09 5.87
N SER A 38 10.20 -2.74 7.03
CA SER A 38 11.38 -3.57 7.32
C SER A 38 11.27 -4.96 6.71
N THR A 39 10.06 -5.52 6.67
CA THR A 39 9.78 -6.85 6.11
C THR A 39 8.29 -7.03 5.79
N LEU A 40 8.00 -7.87 4.81
CA LEU A 40 6.66 -8.35 4.48
C LEU A 40 6.32 -9.68 5.17
N GLU A 41 7.29 -10.28 5.85
CA GLU A 41 7.11 -11.56 6.50
C GLU A 41 6.14 -11.43 7.68
N GLY A 42 5.06 -12.22 7.66
CA GLY A 42 3.99 -12.13 8.65
C GLY A 42 3.07 -10.93 8.47
N ALA A 43 3.09 -10.26 7.31
CA ALA A 43 2.12 -9.22 6.98
C ALA A 43 0.70 -9.81 6.95
N LYS A 44 -0.26 -9.04 7.47
CA LYS A 44 -1.68 -9.41 7.49
C LYS A 44 -2.42 -8.58 6.44
N GLU A 45 -3.14 -9.24 5.56
CA GLU A 45 -4.07 -8.58 4.64
C GLU A 45 -5.25 -7.99 5.40
N MET A 46 -5.55 -6.73 5.12
CA MET A 46 -6.64 -5.98 5.72
C MET A 46 -7.87 -5.88 4.80
N GLY A 47 -7.69 -6.19 3.51
CA GLY A 47 -8.71 -6.08 2.47
C GLY A 47 -8.34 -5.06 1.39
N VAL A 48 -9.24 -4.87 0.42
CA VAL A 48 -9.06 -3.90 -0.67
C VAL A 48 -9.59 -2.53 -0.25
N PHE A 49 -8.76 -1.51 -0.36
CA PHE A 49 -9.11 -0.12 -0.04
C PHE A 49 -8.73 0.83 -1.17
N GLU A 50 -9.36 2.00 -1.14
CA GLU A 50 -9.24 3.05 -2.14
C GLU A 50 -9.10 4.40 -1.45
N GLY A 51 -8.15 5.20 -1.91
CA GLY A 51 -7.89 6.55 -1.44
C GLY A 51 -7.76 7.50 -2.62
N GLU A 52 -8.26 8.71 -2.44
CA GLU A 52 -8.24 9.75 -3.46
C GLU A 52 -7.80 11.07 -2.84
N ASP A 53 -6.96 11.82 -3.54
CA ASP A 53 -6.66 13.22 -3.26
C ASP A 53 -7.07 14.02 -4.49
N CYS A 54 -8.12 14.83 -4.33
CA CYS A 54 -8.68 15.71 -5.35
C CYS A 54 -8.36 17.16 -5.01
N ARG A 55 -7.86 17.90 -5.99
CA ARG A 55 -7.61 19.33 -5.87
C ARG A 55 -8.28 20.06 -7.02
N SER A 56 -9.00 21.13 -6.68
CA SER A 56 -9.61 22.01 -7.68
C SER A 56 -8.54 22.62 -8.57
N ALA A 57 -8.78 22.63 -9.88
CA ALA A 57 -7.89 23.30 -10.83
C ALA A 57 -7.71 24.80 -10.51
N TRP A 58 -8.67 25.42 -9.82
CA TRP A 58 -8.62 26.81 -9.41
C TRP A 58 -7.62 27.12 -8.28
N SER A 59 -7.37 26.16 -7.38
CA SER A 59 -6.48 26.41 -6.23
C SER A 59 -5.00 26.45 -6.62
N GLY A 60 -4.66 26.03 -7.85
CA GLY A 60 -3.28 25.90 -8.32
C GLY A 60 -2.46 24.83 -7.59
N GLN A 61 -3.06 24.10 -6.66
CA GLN A 61 -2.43 22.99 -5.96
C GLN A 61 -2.63 21.71 -6.76
N MET A 62 -1.53 21.02 -7.06
CA MET A 62 -1.61 19.69 -7.65
C MET A 62 -1.96 18.65 -6.59
N PRO A 63 -2.82 17.67 -6.89
CA PRO A 63 -3.05 16.54 -5.98
C PRO A 63 -1.77 15.71 -5.84
N ASN A 64 -1.63 15.01 -4.72
CA ASN A 64 -0.48 14.17 -4.40
C ASN A 64 -0.86 12.67 -4.41
N GLN A 65 -0.07 11.86 -5.12
CA GLN A 65 -0.21 10.40 -5.12
C GLN A 65 0.08 9.79 -3.75
N GLU A 66 1.02 10.36 -3.01
CA GLU A 66 1.40 9.90 -1.67
C GLU A 66 0.24 10.08 -0.68
N GLU A 67 -0.45 11.22 -0.74
CA GLU A 67 -1.63 11.49 0.09
C GLU A 67 -2.77 10.52 -0.24
N ALA A 68 -3.02 10.28 -1.53
CA ALA A 68 -4.03 9.31 -1.97
C ALA A 68 -3.70 7.88 -1.45
N LEU A 69 -2.43 7.49 -1.45
CA LEU A 69 -1.97 6.22 -0.86
C LEU A 69 -2.16 6.20 0.66
N ASP A 70 -1.75 7.26 1.36
CA ASP A 70 -1.88 7.36 2.81
C ASP A 70 -3.33 7.25 3.25
N ILE A 71 -4.25 7.97 2.58
CA ILE A 71 -5.69 7.85 2.82
C ILE A 71 -6.17 6.40 2.62
N ALA A 72 -5.71 5.72 1.58
CA ALA A 72 -6.11 4.33 1.31
C ALA A 72 -5.61 3.37 2.39
N VAL A 73 -4.34 3.52 2.79
CA VAL A 73 -3.65 2.69 3.78
C VAL A 73 -4.21 2.93 5.19
N GLU A 74 -4.50 4.18 5.55
CA GLU A 74 -5.13 4.55 6.82
C GLU A 74 -6.55 4.01 6.94
N LYS A 75 -7.36 4.08 5.87
CA LYS A 75 -8.68 3.43 5.83
C LYS A 75 -8.60 1.93 6.11
N GLY A 76 -7.54 1.28 5.63
CA GLY A 76 -7.29 -0.14 5.88
C GLY A 76 -6.60 -0.46 7.20
N GLY A 77 -6.17 0.55 7.96
CA GLY A 77 -5.41 0.37 9.21
C GLY A 77 -4.08 -0.37 9.03
N GLY A 78 -3.49 -0.28 7.83
CA GLY A 78 -2.21 -0.88 7.47
C GLY A 78 -1.11 0.17 7.29
N ASN A 79 0.00 -0.24 6.68
CA ASN A 79 1.15 0.63 6.37
C ASN A 79 1.76 0.38 4.99
N ALA A 80 1.25 -0.59 4.25
CA ALA A 80 1.64 -0.83 2.87
C ALA A 80 0.42 -1.36 2.09
N MET A 81 0.55 -1.38 0.78
CA MET A 81 -0.46 -1.88 -0.14
C MET A 81 0.19 -2.83 -1.15
N ILE A 82 -0.44 -3.96 -1.41
CA ILE A 82 -0.08 -4.89 -2.48
C ILE A 82 -1.10 -4.80 -3.61
N ASP A 83 -0.67 -5.12 -4.83
CA ASP A 83 -1.47 -4.99 -6.05
C ASP A 83 -2.11 -3.59 -6.18
N ALA A 84 -1.30 -2.57 -5.90
CA ALA A 84 -1.70 -1.18 -5.95
C ALA A 84 -1.83 -0.71 -7.40
N VAL A 85 -2.98 -0.14 -7.72
CA VAL A 85 -3.31 0.45 -9.01
C VAL A 85 -3.49 1.95 -8.83
N ILE A 86 -2.72 2.72 -9.58
CA ILE A 86 -2.76 4.18 -9.55
C ILE A 86 -3.58 4.67 -10.75
N TYR A 87 -4.56 5.52 -10.48
CA TYR A 87 -5.35 6.21 -11.47
C TYR A 87 -5.13 7.71 -11.38
N PHE A 88 -5.09 8.35 -12.55
CA PHE A 88 -5.10 9.79 -12.68
C PHE A 88 -6.37 10.25 -13.38
N LYS A 89 -7.03 11.24 -12.78
CA LYS A 89 -8.19 11.90 -13.35
C LYS A 89 -7.85 13.38 -13.57
N PRO A 90 -7.52 13.80 -14.80
CA PRO A 90 -7.27 15.21 -15.09
C PRO A 90 -8.57 16.02 -14.98
N ALA A 91 -8.49 17.24 -14.46
CA ALA A 91 -9.61 18.18 -14.55
C ALA A 91 -9.88 18.55 -16.01
N ILE A 92 -11.11 18.37 -16.47
CA ILE A 92 -11.51 18.66 -17.86
C ILE A 92 -11.96 20.12 -17.99
N CYS A 93 -12.38 20.75 -16.89
CA CYS A 93 -12.87 22.12 -16.83
C CYS A 93 -12.29 22.85 -15.60
N ILE A 94 -12.31 24.18 -15.63
CA ILE A 94 -11.83 25.04 -14.52
C ILE A 94 -12.55 24.78 -13.19
N PHE A 95 -13.80 24.31 -13.25
CA PHE A 95 -14.59 23.93 -12.07
C PHE A 95 -14.46 22.45 -11.68
N ASP A 96 -13.72 21.67 -12.45
CA ASP A 96 -13.50 20.25 -12.21
C ASP A 96 -12.23 20.04 -11.37
N GLU A 97 -12.13 18.90 -10.73
CA GLU A 97 -11.02 18.56 -9.84
C GLU A 97 -10.05 17.62 -10.53
N THR A 98 -8.76 17.87 -10.33
CA THR A 98 -7.72 16.91 -10.71
C THR A 98 -7.52 15.98 -9.53
N CYS A 99 -7.55 14.67 -9.76
CA CYS A 99 -7.45 13.68 -8.69
C CYS A 99 -6.39 12.62 -8.98
N TRP A 100 -5.67 12.24 -7.93
CA TRP A 100 -4.96 10.96 -7.86
C TRP A 100 -5.80 9.98 -7.04
N GLU A 101 -5.92 8.77 -7.54
CA GLU A 101 -6.63 7.70 -6.85
C GLU A 101 -5.74 6.46 -6.81
N VAL A 102 -5.64 5.84 -5.63
CA VAL A 102 -4.85 4.63 -5.40
C VAL A 102 -5.76 3.55 -4.84
N LYS A 103 -5.74 2.37 -5.46
CA LYS A 103 -6.58 1.24 -5.09
C LYS A 103 -5.77 -0.04 -5.01
N GLY A 104 -5.93 -0.82 -3.96
CA GLY A 104 -5.25 -2.10 -3.82
C GLY A 104 -5.52 -2.76 -2.49
N THR A 105 -4.85 -3.88 -2.21
CA THR A 105 -5.02 -4.62 -0.96
C THR A 105 -4.10 -4.03 0.10
N VAL A 106 -4.66 -3.43 1.14
CA VAL A 106 -3.88 -2.91 2.26
C VAL A 106 -3.38 -4.06 3.10
N ILE A 107 -2.12 -3.99 3.48
CA ILE A 107 -1.47 -4.93 4.38
C ILE A 107 -0.92 -4.20 5.60
N LYS A 108 -0.95 -4.91 6.73
CA LYS A 108 -0.32 -4.49 7.97
C LYS A 108 0.95 -5.30 8.17
N THR A 109 2.12 -4.67 8.11
CA THR A 109 3.42 -5.33 8.33
C THR A 109 3.78 -5.35 9.81
N ARG A 110 4.81 -6.14 10.15
CA ARG A 110 5.40 -6.25 11.51
C ARG A 110 5.69 -4.90 12.16
N ASP A 111 6.06 -3.89 11.37
CA ASP A 111 6.39 -2.54 11.85
C ASP A 111 5.21 -1.86 12.57
N MET A 112 3.97 -2.24 12.27
CA MET A 112 2.76 -1.71 12.92
C MET A 112 2.20 -2.56 14.06
N PHE A 113 2.73 -3.76 14.29
CA PHE A 113 2.22 -4.62 15.36
C PHE A 113 2.74 -4.20 16.75
N GLY A 114 3.46 -3.06 16.84
CA GLY A 114 4.27 -2.73 18.01
C GLY A 114 5.48 -3.66 18.08
N GLU A 115 6.51 -3.27 18.82
CA GLU A 115 7.65 -4.12 19.13
C GLU A 115 7.19 -5.57 19.32
N LEU A 116 7.87 -6.50 18.65
CA LEU A 116 7.78 -7.91 19.00
C LEU A 116 7.90 -7.99 20.52
N ASP A 117 6.77 -8.27 21.16
CA ASP A 117 6.69 -8.43 22.58
C ASP A 117 7.64 -9.58 22.95
N ASP A 118 8.82 -9.22 23.46
CA ASP A 118 9.88 -10.13 23.90
C ASP A 118 9.33 -11.08 24.99
N SER A 119 8.12 -10.82 25.53
CA SER A 119 7.37 -11.70 26.43
C SER A 119 6.83 -12.99 25.78
N ASN A 120 6.72 -13.04 24.44
CA ASN A 120 6.17 -14.18 23.71
C ASN A 120 7.23 -15.17 23.23
N TYR A 121 8.52 -14.90 23.46
CA TYR A 121 9.60 -15.82 23.13
C TYR A 121 10.36 -16.24 24.39
N ILE A 122 10.57 -17.54 24.52
CA ILE A 122 11.47 -18.12 25.51
C ILE A 122 12.85 -18.21 24.87
N LYS A 123 13.83 -17.58 25.52
CA LYS A 123 15.25 -17.59 25.13
C LYS A 123 15.90 -18.82 25.74
N ASP A 124 16.48 -19.67 24.89
CA ASP A 124 17.31 -20.78 25.31
C ASP A 124 18.74 -20.60 24.79
N VAL A 125 19.74 -20.95 25.60
CA VAL A 125 21.15 -20.78 25.25
C VAL A 125 21.76 -22.16 25.01
N MET A 126 22.17 -22.40 23.77
CA MET A 126 22.82 -23.64 23.39
C MET A 126 24.31 -23.44 23.20
N ILE A 127 25.08 -24.42 23.68
CA ILE A 127 26.52 -24.49 23.45
C ILE A 127 26.75 -25.68 22.54
N SER A 128 27.28 -25.42 21.35
CA SER A 128 27.65 -26.50 20.44
C SER A 128 28.94 -27.20 20.91
N PRO A 129 29.22 -28.43 20.43
CA PRO A 129 30.42 -29.18 20.82
C PRO A 129 31.74 -28.46 20.54
N ASN A 130 31.75 -27.48 19.63
CA ASN A 130 32.93 -26.67 19.30
C ASN A 130 33.07 -25.40 20.17
N GLY A 131 32.24 -25.25 21.21
CA GLY A 131 32.28 -24.12 22.15
C GLY A 131 31.52 -22.87 21.69
N LYS A 132 30.95 -22.84 20.49
CA LYS A 132 30.14 -21.70 20.03
C LYS A 132 28.80 -21.64 20.75
N LYS A 133 28.41 -20.43 21.13
CA LYS A 133 27.13 -20.12 21.79
C LYS A 133 26.07 -19.72 20.76
N TYR A 134 24.87 -20.21 20.95
CA TYR A 134 23.70 -19.89 20.14
C TYR A 134 22.57 -19.47 21.06
N ILE A 135 21.83 -18.45 20.65
CA ILE A 135 20.55 -18.09 21.25
C ILE A 135 19.47 -18.70 20.34
N ALA A 136 18.69 -19.61 20.89
CA ALA A 136 17.50 -20.12 20.25
C ALA A 136 16.27 -19.43 20.84
N LEU A 137 15.37 -18.99 19.98
CA LEU A 137 14.10 -18.38 20.35
C LEU A 137 12.98 -19.36 20.04
N LYS A 138 12.18 -19.68 21.06
CA LYS A 138 10.98 -20.51 20.93
C LYS A 138 9.75 -19.70 21.30
N LYS A 139 8.73 -19.68 20.46
CA LYS A 139 7.46 -19.02 20.79
C LYS A 139 6.79 -19.70 21.99
N ARG A 140 6.34 -18.92 22.96
CA ARG A 140 5.75 -19.38 24.24
C ARG A 140 4.53 -20.27 24.03
N SER A 141 3.67 -19.93 23.06
CA SER A 141 2.51 -20.74 22.67
C SER A 141 2.86 -22.16 22.21
N THR A 142 4.09 -22.36 21.73
CA THR A 142 4.60 -23.66 21.26
C THR A 142 5.21 -24.47 22.41
N VAL A 143 5.60 -23.83 23.51
CA VAL A 143 6.06 -24.50 24.74
C VAL A 143 4.89 -25.05 25.55
N ASP A 144 3.80 -24.29 25.64
CA ASP A 144 2.65 -24.65 26.47
C ASP A 144 1.87 -25.86 25.92
N LEU A 145 2.00 -26.16 24.62
CA LEU A 145 1.32 -27.28 23.95
C LEU A 145 2.15 -28.57 23.90
N ASP A 146 3.48 -28.46 23.90
CA ASP A 146 4.40 -29.61 23.92
C ASP A 146 5.76 -29.19 24.50
N TYR A 147 5.94 -29.51 25.78
CA TYR A 147 7.15 -29.20 26.53
C TYR A 147 8.40 -29.92 25.97
N ASN A 148 8.22 -31.04 25.26
CA ASN A 148 9.30 -31.89 24.76
C ASN A 148 9.65 -31.63 23.28
N ALA A 149 8.83 -30.91 22.52
CA ALA A 149 9.12 -30.55 21.14
C ALA A 149 10.22 -29.46 21.07
N ARG A 150 11.42 -29.85 20.62
CA ARG A 150 12.55 -28.94 20.29
C ARG A 150 12.34 -28.28 18.93
N HIS A 151 11.24 -27.54 18.79
CA HIS A 151 11.01 -26.68 17.62
C HIS A 151 11.50 -25.27 17.97
N TYR A 152 12.46 -24.77 17.20
CA TYR A 152 13.01 -23.42 17.37
C TYR A 152 12.62 -22.60 16.14
N ASP A 153 12.02 -21.44 16.39
CA ASP A 153 11.59 -20.55 15.32
C ASP A 153 12.79 -19.77 14.76
N LEU A 154 13.80 -19.51 15.61
CA LEU A 154 15.01 -18.80 15.22
C LEU A 154 16.23 -19.26 16.04
N ILE A 155 17.36 -19.47 15.38
CA ILE A 155 18.66 -19.77 16.02
C ILE A 155 19.68 -18.74 15.56
N ILE A 156 20.27 -18.00 16.49
CA ILE A 156 21.24 -16.94 16.23
C ILE A 156 22.57 -17.31 16.88
N MET A 157 23.67 -17.24 16.12
CA MET A 157 25.02 -17.44 16.65
C MET A 157 25.49 -16.17 17.39
N VAL A 158 25.95 -16.33 18.62
CA VAL A 158 26.55 -15.24 19.40
C VAL A 158 28.05 -15.22 19.11
N LYS A 159 28.55 -14.08 18.61
CA LYS A 159 29.98 -13.85 18.43
C LYS A 159 30.68 -13.62 19.76
#